data_AF-A0A917DK10-F1
#
_entry.id   AF-A0A917DK10-F1
#
_cell.length_a   1.000
_cell.length_b   1.000
_cell.length_c   1.000
_cell.angle_alpha   90.00
_cell.angle_beta   90.00
_cell.angle_gamma   90.00
#
_symmetry.space_group_name_H-M   'P 1'
#
loop_
_entity.id
_entity.type
_entity.pdbx_description
1 polymer ?
#
loop_
_entity_poly.entity_id
_entity_poly.type
_entity_poly.pdbx_seq_one_letter_code
_entity_poly.pdbx_strand_id
1 'polypeptide(L)'
;MTKPPRLFCLTPAQIHVLMLLDDGPAEDSVGMELEDFRGHQLAVAERLKDMGLVEATFGWRFTLWFRLTVKGRNLLRTGVW
;
A
#
# COMPACT_ATOMS: atom_id res chain seq x y z
N MET A 1 22.46 -7.70 10.94
CA MET A 1 21.04 -8.10 10.84
C MET A 1 20.18 -6.94 11.31
N THR A 2 19.49 -6.27 10.41
CA THR A 2 18.48 -5.25 10.76
C THR A 2 17.19 -5.97 11.16
N LYS A 3 16.57 -5.56 12.27
CA LYS A 3 15.32 -6.15 12.77
C LYS A 3 14.22 -5.95 11.71
N PRO A 4 13.36 -6.95 11.43
CA PRO A 4 12.29 -6.78 10.46
C PRO A 4 11.40 -5.60 10.91
N PRO A 5 11.13 -4.65 10.01
CA PRO A 5 10.20 -3.56 10.26
C PRO A 5 8.86 -4.10 10.73
N ARG A 6 8.28 -3.41 11.70
CA ARG A 6 7.01 -3.78 12.32
C ARG A 6 5.97 -2.74 11.96
N LEU A 7 4.70 -3.13 11.97
CA LEU A 7 3.60 -2.24 11.62
C LEU A 7 3.61 -0.94 12.45
N PHE A 8 4.01 -1.01 13.72
CA PHE A 8 4.13 0.15 14.62
C PHE A 8 5.25 1.13 14.25
N CYS A 9 6.13 0.79 13.30
CA CYS A 9 7.10 1.72 12.74
C CYS A 9 6.47 2.65 11.69
N LEU A 10 5.24 2.37 11.25
CA LEU A 10 4.49 3.22 10.35
C LEU A 10 3.69 4.27 11.13
N THR A 11 3.53 5.45 10.52
CA THR A 11 2.62 6.47 11.01
C THR A 11 1.16 6.02 10.85
N PRO A 12 0.22 6.59 11.63
CA PRO A 12 -1.21 6.29 11.46
C PRO A 12 -1.72 6.51 10.03
N ALA A 13 -1.24 7.55 9.33
CA ALA A 13 -1.62 7.81 7.94
C ALA A 13 -1.12 6.72 6.98
N GLN A 14 0.09 6.20 7.19
CA GLN A 14 0.63 5.08 6.42
C GLN A 14 -0.17 3.79 6.66
N ILE A 15 -0.49 3.48 7.91
CA ILE A 15 -1.33 2.32 8.25
C ILE A 15 -2.71 2.47 7.59
N HIS A 16 -3.31 3.67 7.65
CA HIS A 16 -4.58 3.95 7.01
C HIS A 16 -4.54 3.70 5.50
N VAL A 17 -3.50 4.18 4.80
CA VAL A 17 -3.37 3.92 3.36
C VAL A 17 -3.15 2.44 3.05
N LEU A 18 -2.40 1.70 3.88
CA LEU A 18 -2.30 0.24 3.71
C LEU A 18 -3.66 -0.46 3.86
N MET A 19 -4.47 -0.04 4.83
CA MET A 19 -5.83 -0.56 5.01
C MET A 19 -6.75 -0.18 3.86
N LEU A 20 -6.62 1.03 3.32
CA LEU A 20 -7.41 1.50 2.18
C LEU A 20 -7.12 0.69 0.91
N LEU A 21 -5.87 0.26 0.73
CA LEU A 21 -5.42 -0.56 -0.40
C LEU A 21 -5.64 -2.07 -0.19
N ASP A 22 -6.12 -2.50 0.99
CA ASP A 22 -6.51 -3.89 1.26
C ASP A 22 -7.99 -4.09 0.89
N ASP A 23 -8.30 -3.99 -0.40
CA ASP A 23 -9.66 -4.00 -0.97
C ASP A 23 -10.28 -5.40 -1.13
N GLY A 24 -9.58 -6.46 -0.70
CA GLY A 24 -10.08 -7.83 -0.79
C GLY A 24 -9.00 -8.91 -0.67
N PRO A 25 -9.35 -10.18 -0.94
CA PRO A 25 -8.40 -11.28 -1.11
C PRO A 25 -7.30 -10.92 -2.12
N ALA A 26 -6.10 -11.50 -1.99
CA ALA A 26 -4.95 -11.08 -2.79
C ALA A 26 -5.14 -11.33 -4.30
N GLU A 27 -5.90 -12.38 -4.62
CA GLU A 27 -6.29 -12.81 -5.95
C GLU A 27 -7.28 -11.85 -6.64
N ASP A 28 -8.09 -11.13 -5.87
CA ASP A 28 -9.14 -10.22 -6.39
C ASP A 28 -8.82 -8.74 -6.14
N SER A 29 -7.74 -8.46 -5.41
CA SER A 29 -7.32 -7.12 -5.01
C SER A 29 -6.71 -6.37 -6.18
N VAL A 30 -7.36 -5.29 -6.59
CA VAL A 30 -6.93 -4.42 -7.70
C VAL A 30 -6.31 -3.13 -7.20
N GLY A 31 -6.56 -2.76 -5.94
CA GLY A 31 -6.04 -1.56 -5.32
C GLY A 31 -6.88 -0.34 -5.66
N MET A 32 -6.23 0.82 -5.79
CA MET A 32 -6.91 2.10 -5.97
C MET A 32 -6.29 2.92 -7.10
N GLU A 33 -7.15 3.52 -7.92
CA GLU A 33 -6.73 4.44 -8.98
C GLU A 33 -6.22 5.76 -8.39
N LEU A 34 -5.25 6.40 -9.05
CA LEU A 34 -4.65 7.66 -8.61
C LEU A 34 -5.71 8.74 -8.34
N GLU A 35 -6.76 8.82 -9.15
CA GLU A 35 -7.82 9.83 -9.04
C GLU A 35 -8.72 9.63 -7.81
N ASP A 36 -8.77 8.43 -7.25
CA ASP A 36 -9.58 8.11 -6.07
C ASP A 36 -8.91 8.49 -4.75
N PHE A 37 -7.61 8.79 -4.77
CA PHE A 37 -6.88 9.24 -3.59
C PHE A 37 -7.32 10.65 -3.17
N ARG A 38 -7.56 10.83 -1.87
CA ARG A 38 -7.93 12.12 -1.29
C ARG A 38 -6.72 12.83 -0.68
N GLY A 39 -6.52 14.09 -1.07
CA GLY A 39 -5.59 15.02 -0.41
C GLY A 39 -4.19 14.44 -0.20
N HIS A 40 -3.81 14.17 1.05
CA HIS A 40 -2.47 13.71 1.41
C HIS A 40 -2.24 12.20 1.18
N GLN A 41 -3.27 11.42 0.86
CA GLN A 41 -3.15 9.96 0.78
C GLN A 41 -2.22 9.52 -0.36
N LEU A 42 -2.24 10.22 -1.51
CA LEU A 42 -1.34 9.90 -2.63
C LEU A 42 0.13 10.06 -2.24
N ALA A 43 0.49 11.15 -1.56
CA ALA A 43 1.86 11.36 -1.08
C ALA A 43 2.29 10.28 -0.07
N VAL A 44 1.35 9.74 0.71
CA VAL A 44 1.60 8.61 1.60
C VAL A 44 1.78 7.31 0.82
N ALA A 45 0.96 7.05 -0.20
CA ALA A 45 1.08 5.89 -1.08
C ALA A 45 2.44 5.87 -1.81
N GLU A 46 2.91 7.01 -2.31
CA GLU A 46 4.24 7.15 -2.91
C GLU A 46 5.36 6.82 -1.91
N ARG A 47 5.28 7.31 -0.67
CA ARG A 47 6.25 6.94 0.38
C ARG A 47 6.21 5.45 0.71
N LEU A 48 5.04 4.83 0.73
CA LEU A 48 4.89 3.39 0.95
C LEU A 48 5.44 2.58 -0.23
N LYS A 49 5.38 3.14 -1.45
CA LYS A 49 6.02 2.59 -2.65
C LYS A 49 7.54 2.58 -2.51
N ASP A 50 8.13 3.68 -2.06
CA ASP A 50 9.57 3.76 -1.79
C ASP A 50 10.03 2.76 -0.72
N MET A 51 9.12 2.37 0.20
CA MET A 51 9.34 1.34 1.22
C MET A 51 9.12 -0.11 0.69
N GLY A 52 8.66 -0.27 -0.54
CA GLY A 52 8.35 -1.54 -1.20
C GLY A 52 7.07 -2.22 -0.70
N LEU A 53 6.15 -1.48 -0.09
CA LEU A 53 4.90 -2.00 0.49
C LEU A 53 3.70 -1.83 -0.42
N VAL A 54 3.80 -0.83 -1.28
CA VAL A 54 2.85 -0.52 -2.33
C VAL A 54 3.62 -0.57 -3.63
N GLU A 55 2.95 -0.92 -4.71
CA GLU A 55 3.48 -0.73 -6.06
C GLU A 55 2.49 0.07 -6.90
N ALA A 56 3.00 0.75 -7.92
CA ALA A 56 2.21 1.51 -8.87
C ALA A 56 2.31 0.86 -10.25
N THR A 57 1.18 0.57 -10.88
CA THR A 57 1.12 -0.07 -12.20
C THR A 57 0.13 0.65 -13.10
N PHE A 58 0.42 0.72 -14.40
CA PHE A 58 -0.55 1.22 -15.37
C PHE A 58 -1.63 0.16 -15.62
N GLY A 59 -2.88 0.58 -15.43
CA GLY A 59 -4.09 -0.19 -15.69
C GLY A 59 -4.74 0.18 -17.03
N TRP A 60 -6.04 -0.08 -17.11
CA TRP A 60 -6.84 0.21 -18.30
C TRP A 60 -6.83 1.71 -18.62
N ARG A 61 -6.82 2.07 -19.92
CA ARG A 61 -6.77 3.47 -20.38
C ARG A 61 -5.56 4.27 -19.85
N PHE A 62 -4.44 3.59 -19.56
CA PHE A 62 -3.23 4.22 -19.00
C PHE A 62 -3.45 4.92 -17.65
N THR A 63 -4.46 4.50 -16.89
CA THR A 63 -4.69 5.00 -15.53
C THR A 63 -3.63 4.42 -14.59
N LEU A 64 -3.16 5.20 -13.62
CA LEU A 64 -2.17 4.73 -12.65
C LEU A 64 -2.89 4.15 -11.44
N TRP A 65 -2.57 2.91 -11.07
CA TRP A 65 -3.17 2.19 -9.95
C TRP A 65 -2.11 1.87 -8.91
N PHE A 66 -2.47 2.01 -7.64
CA PHE A 66 -1.65 1.64 -6.49
C PHE A 66 -2.23 0.41 -5.83
N ARG A 67 -1.40 -0.58 -5.52
CA ARG A 67 -1.82 -1.80 -4.81
C ARG A 67 -0.80 -2.27 -3.80
N LEU A 68 -1.24 -3.06 -2.83
CA LEU A 68 -0.34 -3.69 -1.87
C LEU A 68 0.58 -4.69 -2.57
N THR A 69 1.88 -4.65 -2.24
CA THR A 69 2.77 -5.77 -2.54
C THR A 69 2.50 -6.92 -1.56
N VAL A 70 3.04 -8.11 -1.84
CA VAL A 70 3.03 -9.23 -0.89
C VAL A 70 3.59 -8.81 0.47
N LYS A 71 4.66 -8.00 0.46
CA LYS A 71 5.30 -7.45 1.66
C LYS A 71 4.37 -6.51 2.43
N GLY A 72 3.70 -5.59 1.75
CA GLY A 72 2.73 -4.68 2.36
C GLY A 72 1.54 -5.42 2.99
N ARG A 73 1.00 -6.42 2.28
CA ARG A 73 -0.11 -7.25 2.77
C ARG A 73 0.30 -8.10 3.98
N ASN A 74 1.48 -8.72 3.95
CA ASN A 74 1.99 -9.48 5.09
C ASN A 74 2.17 -8.62 6.34
N LEU A 75 2.70 -7.40 6.18
CA LEU A 75 2.82 -6.46 7.29
C LEU A 75 1.47 -6.13 7.91
N LEU A 76 0.47 -5.86 7.08
CA LEU A 76 -0.86 -5.49 7.56
C LEU A 76 -1.52 -6.64 8.32
N ARG A 77 -1.39 -7.88 7.82
CA ARG A 77 -2.00 -9.07 8.42
C ARG A 77 -1.29 -9.59 9.67
N THR A 78 0.03 -9.55 9.69
CA THR A 78 0.85 -10.21 10.72
C THR A 78 1.56 -9.24 11.66
N GLY A 79 1.61 -7.96 11.30
CA GLY A 79 2.34 -6.92 12.02
C GLY A 79 3.86 -6.91 11.75
N VAL A 80 4.37 -7.83 10.92
CA VAL A 80 5.79 -7.98 10.55
C VAL A 80 5.94 -8.27 9.05
N TRP A 81 7.07 -7.90 8.45
CA TRP A 81 7.40 -8.27 7.07
C TRP A 81 8.80 -8.87 6.93
#